data_AF-K1SEJ0-F1
#
_entry.id   AF-K1SEJ0-F1
#
_cell.length_a   1.000
_cell.length_b   1.000
_cell.length_c   1.000
_cell.angle_alpha   90.00
_cell.angle_beta   90.00
_cell.angle_gamma   90.00
#
_symmetry.space_group_name_H-M   'P 1'
#
loop_
_entity.id
_entity.type
_entity.pdbx_description
1 polymer ?
#
loop_
_entity_poly.entity_id
_entity_poly.type
_entity_poly.pdbx_seq_one_letter_code
_entity_poly.pdbx_strand_id
1 'polypeptide(L)'
;GRYVEANAPRAKYYEKNFFECQPALNYGFAHPDPNHPWEQSVDAPGPQAVRREIRNIMAFWFDKGVDGFRVDMASSLIKNDPDKKEVSKLWNEMRAWKDKNYPETVLISEWANPQQAIPAGFNIDFYIHFGLKGYASLFFDRKTPWGKWEQSYQNCYFDKQGKGSLKEFSENYTKAYNATKN
;
A
#
# COMPACT_ATOMS: atom_id res chain seq x y z
N GLY A 1 1.37 26.15 14.58
CA GLY A 1 -0.04 26.32 14.97
C GLY A 1 -0.79 25.01 14.79
N ARG A 2 -1.78 24.75 15.67
CA ARG A 2 -2.62 23.53 15.69
C ARG A 2 -3.40 23.30 14.39
N TYR A 3 -3.76 24.38 13.71
CA TYR A 3 -4.54 24.35 12.46
C TYR A 3 -3.71 24.80 11.25
N VAL A 4 -3.99 24.21 10.09
CA VAL A 4 -3.40 24.54 8.79
C VAL A 4 -4.51 24.98 7.84
N GLU A 5 -4.24 26.02 7.06
CA GLU A 5 -5.15 26.50 6.03
C GLU A 5 -5.16 25.56 4.82
N ALA A 6 -6.35 25.14 4.38
CA ALA A 6 -6.56 24.34 3.17
C ALA A 6 -7.31 25.17 2.13
N ASN A 7 -6.86 25.10 0.87
CA ASN A 7 -7.53 25.70 -0.26
C ASN A 7 -8.71 24.81 -0.73
N ALA A 8 -9.77 24.76 0.06
CA ALA A 8 -10.97 23.96 -0.19
C ALA A 8 -12.26 24.80 -0.10
N PRO A 9 -13.31 24.51 -0.92
CA PRO A 9 -14.57 25.26 -0.90
C PRO A 9 -15.33 25.22 0.43
N ARG A 10 -15.04 24.23 1.29
CA ARG A 10 -15.55 24.07 2.66
C ARG A 10 -14.41 23.57 3.55
N ALA A 11 -14.46 23.91 4.84
CA ALA A 11 -13.45 23.56 5.85
C ALA A 11 -12.07 24.18 5.55
N LYS A 12 -12.00 25.52 5.63
CA LYS A 12 -10.80 26.34 5.37
C LYS A 12 -9.59 25.97 6.23
N TYR A 13 -9.81 25.36 7.39
CA TYR A 13 -8.75 24.96 8.32
C TYR A 13 -8.93 23.50 8.72
N TYR A 14 -7.83 22.75 8.84
CA TYR A 14 -7.79 21.40 9.40
C TYR A 14 -6.77 21.32 10.53
N GLU A 15 -7.01 20.44 11.51
CA GLU A 15 -6.08 20.18 12.60
C GLU A 15 -4.94 19.27 12.11
N LYS A 16 -3.70 19.62 12.44
CA LYS A 16 -2.54 18.76 12.10
C LYS A 16 -2.64 17.45 12.89
N ASN A 17 -2.90 16.35 12.19
CA ASN A 17 -2.91 15.01 12.76
C ASN A 17 -1.61 14.23 12.48
N PHE A 18 -0.52 14.92 12.13
CA PHE A 18 0.76 14.30 11.78
C PHE A 18 1.87 14.71 12.74
N PHE A 19 2.74 13.75 13.05
CA PHE A 19 3.96 13.98 13.81
C PHE A 19 4.92 14.88 13.03
N GLU A 20 5.70 15.70 13.75
CA GLU A 20 6.71 16.60 13.15
C GLU A 20 7.83 15.81 12.44
N CYS A 21 8.10 14.59 12.90
CA CYS A 21 8.92 13.61 12.21
C CYS A 21 8.30 12.21 12.36
N GLN A 22 8.44 11.38 11.32
CA GLN A 22 8.22 9.94 11.41
C GLN A 22 9.56 9.25 11.17
N PRO A 23 10.06 8.44 12.11
CA PRO A 23 11.29 7.71 11.89
C PRO A 23 11.09 6.73 10.73
N ALA A 24 11.94 6.85 9.70
CA ALA A 24 11.94 5.91 8.59
C ALA A 24 12.65 4.63 9.03
N LEU A 25 11.89 3.55 9.21
CA LEU A 25 12.47 2.23 9.48
C LEU A 25 13.28 1.78 8.25
N ASN A 26 14.47 1.24 8.51
CA ASN A 26 15.36 0.79 7.44
C ASN A 26 15.07 -0.66 7.07
N TYR A 27 14.33 -0.89 5.99
CA TYR A 27 14.10 -2.24 5.45
C TYR A 27 15.18 -2.66 4.44
N GLY A 28 16.11 -1.76 4.12
CA GLY A 28 17.20 -1.98 3.17
C GLY A 28 16.94 -1.44 1.77
N PHE A 29 18.00 -1.47 0.97
CA PHE A 29 18.02 -1.11 -0.44
C PHE A 29 18.24 -2.39 -1.27
N ALA A 30 17.45 -2.58 -2.33
CA ALA A 30 17.64 -3.70 -3.26
C ALA A 30 18.95 -3.54 -4.07
N HIS A 31 19.28 -2.30 -4.42
CA HIS A 31 20.50 -1.93 -5.14
C HIS A 31 21.18 -0.75 -4.43
N PRO A 32 21.97 -1.00 -3.38
CA PRO A 32 22.76 0.04 -2.72
C PRO A 32 23.74 0.71 -3.68
N ASP A 33 23.79 2.03 -3.73
CA ASP A 33 24.77 2.79 -4.50
C ASP A 33 26.14 2.76 -3.79
N PRO A 34 27.22 2.30 -4.45
CA PRO A 34 28.56 2.33 -3.87
C PRO A 34 29.03 3.72 -3.42
N ASN A 35 28.50 4.78 -4.02
CA ASN A 35 28.80 6.18 -3.63
C ASN A 35 28.01 6.63 -2.40
N HIS A 36 27.03 5.85 -1.95
CA HIS A 36 26.22 6.08 -0.76
C HIS A 36 26.49 5.01 0.30
N PRO A 37 27.60 5.08 1.05
CA PRO A 37 28.00 4.04 2.01
C PRO A 37 27.02 3.85 3.18
N TRP A 38 26.05 4.75 3.33
CA TRP A 38 24.96 4.67 4.30
C TRP A 38 23.78 3.79 3.81
N GLU A 39 23.74 3.41 2.53
CA GLU A 39 22.73 2.50 1.99
C GLU A 39 23.05 1.05 2.40
N GLN A 40 22.20 0.50 3.27
CA GLN A 40 22.33 -0.88 3.72
C GLN A 40 21.57 -1.81 2.79
N SER A 41 22.21 -2.90 2.34
CA SER A 41 21.52 -3.97 1.61
C SER A 41 20.47 -4.63 2.50
N VAL A 42 19.51 -5.33 1.89
CA VAL A 42 18.41 -6.01 2.61
C VAL A 42 18.89 -7.07 3.62
N ASP A 43 20.11 -7.57 3.46
CA ASP A 43 20.71 -8.59 4.34
C ASP A 43 21.61 -8.00 5.42
N ALA A 44 21.84 -6.68 5.41
CA ALA A 44 22.65 -6.02 6.42
C ALA A 44 22.02 -6.12 7.83
N PRO A 45 22.81 -5.98 8.91
CA PRO A 45 22.33 -6.15 10.28
C PRO A 45 21.13 -5.26 10.66
N GLY A 46 21.08 -4.03 10.14
CA GLY A 46 19.99 -3.07 10.38
C GLY A 46 18.65 -3.55 9.83
N PRO A 47 18.51 -3.74 8.50
CA PRO A 47 17.33 -4.32 7.89
C PRO A 47 16.87 -5.64 8.50
N GLN A 48 17.81 -6.53 8.83
CA GLN A 48 17.49 -7.80 9.48
C GLN A 48 16.97 -7.60 10.91
N ALA A 49 17.43 -6.58 11.64
CA ALA A 49 16.85 -6.21 12.93
C ALA A 49 15.40 -5.72 12.80
N VAL A 50 15.12 -4.90 11.77
CA VAL A 50 13.75 -4.45 11.46
C VAL A 50 12.85 -5.64 11.12
N ARG A 51 13.32 -6.61 10.33
CA ARG A 51 12.55 -7.83 10.03
C ARG A 51 12.21 -8.64 11.27
N ARG A 52 13.14 -8.79 12.20
CA ARG A 52 12.87 -9.44 13.50
C ARG A 52 11.83 -8.66 14.30
N GLU A 53 11.91 -7.34 14.31
CA GLU A 53 10.97 -6.51 15.05
C GLU A 53 9.56 -6.53 14.47
N ILE A 54 9.41 -6.60 13.15
CA ILE A 54 8.09 -6.82 12.52
C ILE A 54 7.44 -8.10 13.04
N ARG A 55 8.20 -9.19 13.13
CA ARG A 55 7.68 -10.45 13.70
C ARG A 55 7.30 -10.32 15.16
N ASN A 56 8.10 -9.61 15.97
CA ASN A 56 7.79 -9.34 17.38
C ASN A 56 6.49 -8.56 17.53
N ILE A 57 6.30 -7.50 16.72
CA ILE A 57 5.09 -6.68 16.71
C ILE A 57 3.89 -7.52 16.28
N MET A 58 4.03 -8.32 15.22
CA MET A 58 2.97 -9.21 14.75
C MET A 58 2.58 -10.22 15.85
N ALA A 59 3.56 -10.93 16.44
CA ALA A 59 3.35 -11.86 17.53
C ALA A 59 2.59 -11.21 18.70
N PHE A 60 3.07 -10.04 19.16
CA PHE A 60 2.48 -9.33 20.29
C PHE A 60 0.98 -9.07 20.12
N TRP A 61 0.56 -8.68 18.91
CA TRP A 61 -0.85 -8.40 18.64
C TRP A 61 -1.66 -9.67 18.36
N PHE A 62 -1.08 -10.66 17.68
CA PHE A 62 -1.72 -11.95 17.48
C PHE A 62 -1.98 -12.67 18.81
N ASP A 63 -1.04 -12.61 19.76
CA ASP A 63 -1.21 -13.14 21.13
C ASP A 63 -2.33 -12.43 21.91
N LYS A 64 -2.81 -11.28 21.42
CA LYS A 64 -3.94 -10.52 21.98
C LYS A 64 -5.26 -10.78 21.24
N GLY A 65 -5.26 -11.66 20.26
CA GLY A 65 -6.45 -12.01 19.46
C GLY A 65 -6.70 -11.10 18.27
N VAL A 66 -5.69 -10.38 17.77
CA VAL A 66 -5.81 -9.69 16.47
C VAL A 66 -5.77 -10.73 15.34
N ASP A 67 -6.78 -10.74 14.47
CA ASP A 67 -6.91 -11.73 13.39
C ASP A 67 -6.04 -11.44 12.15
N GLY A 68 -5.31 -10.34 12.12
CA GLY A 68 -4.53 -9.96 10.97
C GLY A 68 -4.16 -8.49 10.91
N PHE A 69 -3.47 -8.13 9.83
CA PHE A 69 -3.04 -6.75 9.58
C PHE A 69 -3.41 -6.29 8.18
N ARG A 70 -3.94 -5.06 8.10
CA ARG A 70 -3.76 -4.23 6.91
C ARG A 70 -2.35 -3.63 6.98
N VAL A 71 -1.51 -4.00 6.03
CA VAL A 71 -0.15 -3.50 5.92
C VAL A 71 -0.16 -2.23 5.08
N ASP A 72 0.07 -1.11 5.76
CA ASP A 72 0.22 0.20 5.14
C ASP A 72 1.51 0.26 4.32
N MET A 73 1.45 0.94 3.17
CA MET A 73 2.60 1.13 2.26
C MET A 73 3.33 -0.18 1.90
N ALA A 74 2.59 -1.30 1.80
CA ALA A 74 3.15 -2.65 1.68
C ALA A 74 4.16 -2.80 0.52
N SER A 75 3.97 -2.06 -0.56
CA SER A 75 4.78 -2.13 -1.78
C SER A 75 6.06 -1.29 -1.77
N SER A 76 6.26 -0.44 -0.76
CA SER A 76 7.31 0.60 -0.79
C SER A 76 8.38 0.48 0.29
N LEU A 77 8.37 -0.60 1.07
CA LEU A 77 9.27 -0.74 2.22
C LEU A 77 10.74 -0.85 1.81
N ILE A 78 11.04 -1.63 0.76
CA ILE A 78 12.40 -1.75 0.21
C ILE A 78 12.66 -0.61 -0.77
N LYS A 79 13.78 0.08 -0.58
CA LYS A 79 14.21 1.19 -1.46
C LYS A 79 14.92 0.66 -2.69
N ASN A 80 14.84 1.43 -3.79
CA ASN A 80 15.44 1.10 -5.09
C ASN A 80 15.04 -0.30 -5.62
N ASP A 81 13.80 -0.73 -5.34
CA ASP A 81 13.23 -2.02 -5.75
C ASP A 81 12.10 -1.82 -6.79
N PRO A 82 12.44 -1.50 -8.05
CA PRO A 82 11.44 -1.15 -9.07
C PRO A 82 10.60 -2.34 -9.52
N ASP A 83 11.15 -3.55 -9.51
CA ASP A 83 10.46 -4.78 -9.88
C ASP A 83 9.82 -5.51 -8.69
N LYS A 84 9.95 -4.94 -7.49
CA LYS A 84 9.34 -5.41 -6.25
C LYS A 84 9.82 -6.78 -5.81
N LYS A 85 10.99 -7.23 -6.26
CA LYS A 85 11.51 -8.56 -5.92
C LYS A 85 11.87 -8.66 -4.45
N GLU A 86 12.58 -7.68 -3.92
CA GLU A 86 13.07 -7.75 -2.54
C GLU A 86 11.95 -7.53 -1.53
N VAL A 87 11.00 -6.62 -1.81
CA VAL A 87 9.82 -6.45 -0.97
C VAL A 87 8.90 -7.69 -1.03
N SER A 88 8.82 -8.38 -2.18
CA SER A 88 8.09 -9.65 -2.28
C SER A 88 8.74 -10.76 -1.47
N LYS A 89 10.08 -10.82 -1.41
CA LYS A 89 10.80 -11.78 -0.54
C LYS A 89 10.54 -11.50 0.93
N LEU A 90 10.57 -10.22 1.33
CA LEU A 90 10.23 -9.80 2.70
C LEU A 90 8.84 -10.31 3.10
N TRP A 91 7.82 -10.07 2.28
CA TRP A 91 6.46 -10.46 2.62
C TRP A 91 6.22 -11.97 2.55
N ASN A 92 6.88 -12.68 1.64
CA ASN A 92 6.86 -14.15 1.63
C ASN A 92 7.49 -14.72 2.90
N GLU A 93 8.58 -14.13 3.41
CA GLU A 93 9.18 -14.52 4.68
C GLU A 93 8.19 -14.30 5.85
N MET A 94 7.55 -13.13 5.91
CA MET A 94 6.56 -12.83 6.94
C MET A 94 5.33 -13.73 6.84
N ARG A 95 4.89 -14.07 5.63
CA ARG A 95 3.79 -14.99 5.38
C ARG A 95 4.11 -16.39 5.83
N ALA A 96 5.27 -16.93 5.45
CA ALA A 96 5.71 -18.25 5.88
C ALA A 96 5.84 -18.34 7.41
N TRP A 97 6.39 -17.28 8.04
CA TRP A 97 6.49 -17.22 9.49
C TRP A 97 5.11 -17.14 10.15
N LYS A 98 4.19 -16.28 9.68
CA LYS A 98 2.85 -16.19 10.27
C LYS A 98 2.08 -17.49 10.09
N ASP A 99 2.12 -18.12 8.92
CA ASP A 99 1.34 -19.34 8.65
C ASP A 99 1.80 -20.50 9.55
N LYS A 100 3.07 -20.53 9.91
CA LYS A 100 3.63 -21.51 10.84
C LYS A 100 3.18 -21.30 12.29
N ASN A 101 3.07 -20.04 12.75
CA ASN A 101 2.87 -19.73 14.17
C ASN A 101 1.44 -19.28 14.51
N TYR A 102 0.73 -18.72 13.53
CA TYR A 102 -0.60 -18.10 13.64
C TYR A 102 -1.43 -18.35 12.36
N PRO A 103 -1.74 -19.62 12.02
CA PRO A 103 -2.33 -20.02 10.74
C PRO A 103 -3.68 -19.38 10.44
N GLU A 104 -4.44 -19.02 11.47
CA GLU A 104 -5.78 -18.44 11.36
C GLU A 104 -5.76 -16.96 10.93
N THR A 105 -4.57 -16.32 10.91
CA THR A 105 -4.44 -14.87 10.71
C THR A 105 -4.19 -14.48 9.25
N VAL A 106 -4.59 -13.25 8.88
CA VAL A 106 -4.48 -12.74 7.50
C VAL A 106 -3.57 -11.52 7.36
N LEU A 107 -2.91 -11.40 6.20
CA LEU A 107 -2.26 -10.17 5.77
C LEU A 107 -3.02 -9.56 4.59
N ILE A 108 -3.36 -8.28 4.72
CA ILE A 108 -4.07 -7.49 3.73
C ILE A 108 -3.14 -6.37 3.25
N SER A 109 -2.79 -6.32 1.96
CA SER A 109 -1.86 -5.31 1.46
C SER A 109 -2.56 -4.02 1.07
N GLU A 110 -1.90 -2.90 1.39
CA GLU A 110 -2.06 -1.66 0.64
C GLU A 110 -1.07 -1.63 -0.53
N TRP A 111 -1.37 -2.37 -1.60
CA TRP A 111 -0.53 -2.43 -2.81
C TRP A 111 -1.31 -1.98 -4.05
N ALA A 112 -2.60 -2.33 -4.12
CA ALA A 112 -3.47 -2.04 -5.25
C ALA A 112 -2.97 -2.61 -6.58
N ASN A 113 -2.37 -3.79 -6.49
CA ASN A 113 -1.97 -4.63 -7.60
C ASN A 113 -1.98 -6.10 -7.13
N PRO A 114 -3.14 -6.76 -7.12
CA PRO A 114 -3.28 -8.09 -6.54
C PRO A 114 -2.47 -9.14 -7.31
N GLN A 115 -2.18 -8.93 -8.60
CA GLN A 115 -1.28 -9.81 -9.37
C GLN A 115 0.17 -9.79 -8.89
N GLN A 116 0.59 -8.74 -8.17
CA GLN A 116 1.90 -8.71 -7.51
C GLN A 116 1.79 -9.03 -6.02
N ALA A 117 0.80 -8.46 -5.33
CA ALA A 117 0.68 -8.57 -3.88
C ALA A 117 0.34 -9.99 -3.41
N ILE A 118 -0.53 -10.72 -4.12
CA ILE A 118 -0.90 -12.09 -3.72
C ILE A 118 0.33 -13.03 -3.85
N PRO A 119 1.06 -13.07 -4.98
CA PRO A 119 2.32 -13.82 -5.06
C PRO A 119 3.42 -13.35 -4.10
N ALA A 120 3.37 -12.09 -3.66
CA ALA A 120 4.27 -11.56 -2.63
C ALA A 120 3.97 -12.09 -1.22
N GLY A 121 2.87 -12.83 -1.02
CA GLY A 121 2.53 -13.48 0.25
C GLY A 121 1.27 -12.95 0.93
N PHE A 122 0.61 -11.93 0.39
CA PHE A 122 -0.62 -11.40 0.97
C PHE A 122 -1.84 -12.29 0.72
N ASN A 123 -2.77 -12.30 1.66
CA ASN A 123 -4.04 -13.01 1.54
C ASN A 123 -5.07 -12.21 0.73
N ILE A 124 -5.07 -10.89 0.91
CA ILE A 124 -6.03 -9.95 0.31
C ILE A 124 -5.25 -8.69 -0.11
N ASP A 125 -5.68 -8.02 -1.19
CA ASP A 125 -5.18 -6.71 -1.58
C ASP A 125 -6.34 -5.72 -1.78
N PHE A 126 -6.07 -4.44 -1.55
CA PHE A 126 -7.04 -3.37 -1.69
C PHE A 126 -7.16 -2.86 -3.13
N TYR A 127 -8.37 -2.69 -3.64
CA TYR A 127 -8.61 -1.89 -4.84
C TYR A 127 -8.90 -0.44 -4.44
N ILE A 128 -7.90 0.43 -4.54
CA ILE A 128 -7.96 1.81 -4.02
C ILE A 128 -7.47 2.82 -5.06
N HIS A 129 -7.40 4.09 -4.66
CA HIS A 129 -7.18 5.27 -5.50
C HIS A 129 -5.83 5.34 -6.25
N PHE A 130 -4.94 4.34 -6.13
CA PHE A 130 -3.68 4.23 -6.85
C PHE A 130 -3.44 2.78 -7.29
N GLY A 131 -2.35 2.54 -8.03
CA GLY A 131 -2.04 1.21 -8.57
C GLY A 131 -2.90 0.88 -9.78
N LEU A 132 -3.82 -0.07 -9.64
CA LEU A 132 -4.79 -0.40 -10.69
C LEU A 132 -5.79 0.75 -10.93
N LYS A 133 -5.96 1.10 -12.21
CA LYS A 133 -6.90 2.13 -12.66
C LYS A 133 -8.35 1.72 -12.42
N GLY A 134 -9.23 2.67 -12.12
CA GLY A 134 -10.67 2.41 -12.03
C GLY A 134 -11.32 2.85 -10.71
N TYR A 135 -10.60 2.88 -9.58
CA TYR A 135 -11.20 3.38 -8.34
C TYR A 135 -11.57 4.86 -8.45
N ALA A 136 -10.62 5.67 -8.96
CA ALA A 136 -10.83 7.09 -9.15
C ALA A 136 -11.99 7.38 -10.14
N SER A 137 -12.17 6.55 -11.16
CA SER A 137 -13.25 6.72 -12.15
C SER A 137 -14.64 6.50 -11.56
N LEU A 138 -14.76 5.90 -10.37
CA LEU A 138 -16.04 5.81 -9.68
C LEU A 138 -16.41 7.12 -8.98
N PHE A 139 -15.46 7.78 -8.31
CA PHE A 139 -15.78 8.80 -7.29
C PHE A 139 -15.17 10.19 -7.54
N PHE A 140 -14.05 10.31 -8.26
CA PHE A 140 -13.26 11.55 -8.22
C PHE A 140 -13.60 12.48 -9.38
N ASP A 141 -14.36 13.54 -9.12
CA ASP A 141 -14.63 14.58 -10.13
C ASP A 141 -13.30 15.24 -10.56
N ARG A 142 -13.07 15.31 -11.88
CA ARG A 142 -11.91 15.94 -12.54
C ARG A 142 -11.68 17.40 -12.15
N LYS A 143 -12.70 18.09 -11.63
CA LYS A 143 -12.57 19.47 -11.10
C LYS A 143 -11.86 19.52 -9.74
N THR A 144 -11.83 18.41 -9.00
CA THR A 144 -11.19 18.32 -7.68
C THR A 144 -9.70 18.02 -7.81
N PRO A 145 -8.87 18.36 -6.80
CA PRO A 145 -7.45 17.99 -6.80
C PRO A 145 -7.23 16.50 -7.06
N TRP A 146 -8.02 15.61 -6.43
CA TRP A 146 -7.89 14.16 -6.55
C TRP A 146 -8.28 13.61 -7.92
N GLY A 147 -9.27 14.21 -8.58
CA GLY A 147 -9.65 13.82 -9.95
C GLY A 147 -8.64 14.25 -11.01
N LYS A 148 -7.88 15.32 -10.78
CA LYS A 148 -6.91 15.85 -11.77
C LYS A 148 -5.76 14.89 -12.08
N TRP A 149 -5.36 14.05 -11.12
CA TRP A 149 -4.19 13.18 -11.25
C TRP A 149 -4.38 12.02 -12.24
N GLU A 150 -5.59 11.49 -12.39
CA GLU A 150 -5.87 10.37 -13.29
C GLU A 150 -6.63 10.84 -14.53
N GLN A 151 -6.12 10.48 -15.70
CA GLN A 151 -6.60 10.96 -17.01
C GLN A 151 -7.39 9.89 -17.80
N SER A 152 -7.52 8.68 -17.25
CA SER A 152 -8.22 7.56 -17.90
C SER A 152 -9.72 7.75 -18.09
N TYR A 153 -10.35 8.67 -17.35
CA TYR A 153 -11.78 8.98 -17.46
C TYR A 153 -12.05 10.49 -17.54
N GLN A 154 -13.20 10.83 -18.14
CA GLN A 154 -13.66 12.21 -18.29
C GLN A 154 -14.63 12.66 -17.19
N ASN A 155 -15.56 11.78 -16.79
CA ASN A 155 -16.50 12.01 -15.70
C ASN A 155 -16.50 10.79 -14.79
N CYS A 156 -16.48 10.98 -13.47
CA CYS A 156 -16.61 9.87 -12.54
C CYS A 156 -18.04 9.30 -12.55
N TYR A 157 -18.18 8.00 -12.32
CA TYR A 157 -19.44 7.27 -12.44
C TYR A 157 -20.54 7.82 -11.53
N PHE A 158 -20.21 8.13 -10.27
CA PHE A 158 -21.15 8.67 -9.29
C PHE A 158 -21.28 10.20 -9.35
N ASP A 159 -20.83 10.85 -10.44
CA ASP A 159 -21.08 12.28 -10.65
C ASP A 159 -22.59 12.55 -10.80
N LYS A 160 -23.05 13.66 -10.21
CA LYS A 160 -24.47 14.06 -10.23
C LYS A 160 -25.02 14.30 -11.63
N GLN A 161 -24.18 14.59 -12.62
CA GLN A 161 -24.60 14.77 -14.02
C GLN A 161 -24.91 13.44 -14.72
N GLY A 162 -24.53 12.30 -14.15
CA GLY A 162 -24.80 10.98 -14.73
C GLY A 162 -24.06 10.70 -16.05
N LYS A 163 -22.97 11.42 -16.34
CA LYS A 163 -22.16 11.29 -17.57
C LYS A 163 -20.98 10.33 -17.44
N GLY A 164 -20.77 9.76 -16.27
CA GLY A 164 -19.68 8.82 -16.01
C GLY A 164 -19.94 7.42 -16.56
N SER A 165 -18.88 6.64 -16.71
CA SER A 165 -18.96 5.26 -17.22
C SER A 165 -18.37 4.30 -16.21
N LEU A 166 -19.05 3.17 -15.99
CA LEU A 166 -18.55 2.08 -15.14
C LEU A 166 -17.45 1.26 -15.84
N LYS A 167 -17.28 1.44 -17.17
CA LYS A 167 -16.44 0.59 -18.02
C LYS A 167 -15.03 0.42 -17.48
N GLU A 168 -14.34 1.52 -17.17
CA GLU A 168 -12.96 1.48 -16.68
C GLU A 168 -12.81 0.66 -15.40
N PHE A 169 -13.70 0.85 -14.42
CA PHE A 169 -13.69 0.05 -13.20
C PHE A 169 -13.97 -1.42 -13.51
N SER A 170 -15.05 -1.69 -14.24
CA SER A 170 -15.48 -3.06 -14.51
C SER A 170 -14.44 -3.87 -15.29
N GLU A 171 -13.78 -3.28 -16.29
CA GLU A 171 -12.78 -3.96 -17.11
C GLU A 171 -11.50 -4.25 -16.33
N ASN A 172 -10.99 -3.25 -15.60
CA ASN A 172 -9.75 -3.42 -14.81
C ASN A 172 -9.96 -4.35 -13.60
N TYR A 173 -11.09 -4.21 -12.90
CA TYR A 173 -11.46 -5.14 -11.82
C TYR A 173 -11.62 -6.56 -12.34
N THR A 174 -12.37 -6.77 -13.43
CA THR A 174 -12.57 -8.10 -14.02
C THR A 174 -11.25 -8.71 -14.46
N LYS A 175 -10.36 -7.93 -15.07
CA LYS A 175 -9.03 -8.40 -15.47
C LYS A 175 -8.19 -8.81 -14.25
N ALA A 176 -8.18 -8.00 -13.19
CA ALA A 176 -7.45 -8.31 -11.96
C ALA A 176 -8.01 -9.54 -11.27
N TYR A 177 -9.33 -9.58 -11.06
CA TYR A 177 -10.05 -10.72 -10.50
C TYR A 177 -9.77 -12.02 -11.25
N ASN A 178 -9.86 -12.01 -12.59
CA ASN A 178 -9.59 -13.20 -13.38
C ASN A 178 -8.12 -13.64 -13.33
N ALA A 179 -7.19 -12.70 -13.19
CA ALA A 179 -5.76 -13.02 -13.07
C ALA A 179 -5.38 -13.59 -11.70
N THR A 180 -6.24 -13.44 -10.69
CA THR A 180 -5.98 -13.90 -9.31
C THR A 180 -6.99 -14.92 -8.81
N LYS A 181 -7.97 -15.30 -9.63
CA LYS A 181 -8.81 -16.46 -9.34
C LYS A 181 -7.96 -17.72 -9.54
N ASN A 182 -7.94 -18.58 -8.52
CA ASN A 182 -7.47 -19.95 -8.66
C ASN A 182 -8.55 -20.82 -9.31
#